data_AF-A0A502BQ17-F1
#
_entry.id   AF-A0A502BQ17-F1
#
_cell.length_a   1.000
_cell.length_b   1.000
_cell.length_c   1.000
_cell.angle_alpha   90.00
_cell.angle_beta   90.00
_cell.angle_gamma   90.00
#
_symmetry.space_group_name_H-M   'P 1'
#
loop_
_entity.id
_entity.type
_entity.pdbx_description
1 polymer ?
#
loop_
_entity_poly.entity_id
_entity_poly.type
_entity_poly.pdbx_seq_one_letter_code
_entity_poly.pdbx_strand_id
1 'polypeptide(L)'
;MLREGDHELAPPTGDSERSRLDPFVVATGDAPPRDQRDLMERPFFSLAKSPRTKPILYKAADIEVQVFGMPEHGMATIWDADVLIWAASQIVAAENDGLATSRFVRFTPYHLLRAIGRPTGNQQYRLLKAALARLQSTVIATTIRNGPHWRRRQFSWINEWEEMTTRGGRVEGMEFVLPEWFYNSVIDRSLVLTIDPAYFRLTGGIERWLYRVARKHAGHQRHGWIFEVAHLHQKSGSLARPSDFALDLRRIAARQQLPGYRLQIEREDGRELLRIRPDNSSTGTVDNPVNAIGRSGARGIGASGARLSVDQAHEPQLTLWPEKRNPTANLSNRESNSFSLTRAQAKRGAGSARRGEP
;
A
#
# COMPACT_ATOMS: atom_id res chain seq x y z
N MET A 1 7.70 62.35 24.85
CA MET A 1 8.20 61.67 23.65
C MET A 1 8.85 60.37 24.10
N LEU A 2 8.09 59.27 24.08
CA LEU A 2 8.60 57.91 24.33
C LEU A 2 8.43 57.16 23.01
N ARG A 3 9.53 56.63 22.48
CA ARG A 3 9.54 55.85 21.24
C ARG A 3 8.97 54.46 21.54
N GLU A 4 7.87 54.11 20.89
CA GLU A 4 7.38 52.74 20.77
C GLU A 4 8.42 51.89 20.04
N GLY A 5 8.68 50.71 20.60
CA GLY A 5 9.55 49.72 20.00
C GLY A 5 8.85 49.04 18.83
N ASP A 6 9.48 49.09 17.67
CA ASP A 6 9.16 48.25 16.53
C ASP A 6 9.41 46.78 16.92
N HIS A 7 8.33 46.07 17.26
CA HIS A 7 8.33 44.62 17.22
C HIS A 7 8.29 44.17 15.76
N GLU A 8 9.48 44.06 15.17
CA GLU A 8 9.69 43.38 13.89
C GLU A 8 9.27 41.91 14.07
N LEU A 9 8.10 41.56 13.55
CA LEU A 9 7.62 40.18 13.49
C LEU A 9 8.57 39.37 12.61
N ALA A 10 9.37 38.51 13.23
CA ALA A 10 10.16 37.52 12.52
C ALA A 10 9.23 36.69 11.59
N PRO A 11 9.61 36.46 10.31
CA PRO A 11 8.82 35.62 9.43
C PRO A 11 8.82 34.19 9.99
N PRO A 12 7.71 33.42 9.85
CA PRO A 12 7.71 32.02 10.23
C PRO A 12 8.63 31.25 9.28
N THR A 13 9.90 31.08 9.67
CA THR A 13 10.86 30.19 9.00
C THR A 13 10.60 28.75 9.41
N GLY A 14 9.45 28.23 8.97
CA GLY A 14 9.33 26.81 8.67
C GLY A 14 9.55 26.67 7.17
N ASP A 15 10.76 26.32 6.74
CA ASP A 15 11.03 26.01 5.34
C ASP A 15 10.11 24.86 4.88
N SER A 16 9.02 25.18 4.18
CA SER A 16 8.12 24.20 3.57
C SER A 16 8.91 23.28 2.64
N GLU A 17 8.60 21.98 2.65
CA GLU A 17 9.25 21.03 1.75
C GLU A 17 9.04 21.40 0.27
N ARG A 18 7.94 22.09 -0.04
CA ARG A 18 7.61 22.55 -1.39
C ARG A 18 8.55 23.62 -1.90
N SER A 19 9.07 24.49 -1.03
CA SER A 19 10.04 25.54 -1.41
C SER A 19 11.38 24.96 -1.90
N ARG A 20 11.65 23.68 -1.63
CA ARG A 20 12.90 22.99 -1.98
C ARG A 20 12.75 22.01 -3.15
N LEU A 21 11.56 21.90 -3.74
CA LEU A 21 11.24 20.91 -4.77
C LEU A 21 10.61 21.56 -5.99
N ASP A 22 11.01 21.12 -7.18
CA ASP A 22 10.29 21.45 -8.39
C ASP A 22 8.99 20.63 -8.50
N PRO A 23 7.85 21.24 -8.87
CA PRO A 23 6.57 20.55 -8.99
C PRO A 23 6.54 19.61 -10.20
N PHE A 24 6.14 18.37 -9.96
CA PHE A 24 5.67 17.46 -10.99
C PHE A 24 4.23 17.82 -11.37
N VAL A 25 4.07 18.46 -12.54
CA VAL A 25 2.76 18.91 -13.04
C VAL A 25 2.09 17.79 -13.81
N VAL A 26 0.96 17.31 -13.29
CA VAL A 26 0.17 16.27 -13.95
C VAL A 26 -0.79 16.91 -14.95
N ALA A 27 -0.44 16.81 -16.24
CA ALA A 27 -1.23 17.40 -17.33
C ALA A 27 -2.42 16.51 -17.76
N THR A 28 -2.27 15.19 -17.76
CA THR A 28 -3.35 14.23 -18.09
C THR A 28 -3.55 13.24 -16.93
N GLY A 29 -4.71 12.59 -16.86
CA GLY A 29 -5.06 11.66 -15.78
C GLY A 29 -5.20 10.20 -16.22
N ASP A 30 -4.92 9.90 -17.48
CA ASP A 30 -5.28 8.63 -18.15
C ASP A 30 -4.25 7.51 -18.00
N ALA A 31 -3.21 7.71 -17.18
CA ALA A 31 -2.23 6.68 -16.85
C ALA A 31 -2.91 5.37 -16.36
N PRO A 32 -2.51 4.20 -16.89
CA PRO A 32 -3.01 2.92 -16.42
C PRO A 32 -2.79 2.75 -14.91
N PRO A 33 -3.80 2.33 -14.13
CA PRO A 33 -3.69 2.28 -12.68
C PRO A 33 -2.54 1.40 -12.17
N ARG A 34 -1.77 1.97 -11.23
CA ARG A 34 -0.61 1.36 -10.57
C ARG A 34 -0.78 1.51 -9.07
N ASP A 35 -0.63 0.40 -8.34
CA ASP A 35 -0.70 0.39 -6.88
C ASP A 35 0.59 -0.20 -6.30
N GLN A 36 0.93 0.28 -5.12
CA GLN A 36 2.16 -0.01 -4.43
C GLN A 36 2.04 -1.35 -3.69
N ARG A 37 2.93 -2.30 -4.02
CA ARG A 37 2.86 -3.71 -3.59
C ARG A 37 2.87 -3.89 -2.07
N ASP A 38 3.52 -3.01 -1.32
CA ASP A 38 3.52 -3.10 0.15
C ASP A 38 2.16 -2.74 0.74
N LEU A 39 1.42 -1.82 0.14
CA LEU A 39 0.09 -1.43 0.61
C LEU A 39 -0.98 -2.49 0.33
N MET A 40 -0.72 -3.45 -0.56
CA MET A 40 -1.75 -4.38 -1.05
C MET A 40 -2.17 -5.47 -0.07
N GLU A 41 -1.34 -5.81 0.90
CA GLU A 41 -1.59 -6.98 1.77
C GLU A 41 -1.58 -6.66 3.26
N ARG A 42 -1.17 -5.45 3.64
CA ARG A 42 -1.08 -5.03 5.04
C ARG A 42 -2.12 -3.95 5.33
N PRO A 43 -2.62 -3.86 6.57
CA PRO A 43 -3.74 -2.98 6.88
C PRO A 43 -3.25 -1.54 7.12
N PHE A 44 -3.01 -0.82 6.04
CA PHE A 44 -2.60 0.59 6.07
C PHE A 44 -3.76 1.58 6.14
N PHE A 45 -4.99 1.11 5.93
CA PHE A 45 -6.18 1.93 5.80
C PHE A 45 -7.35 1.32 6.56
N SER A 46 -8.27 2.16 7.04
CA SER A 46 -9.57 1.70 7.52
C SER A 46 -10.41 1.12 6.38
N LEU A 47 -11.06 -0.02 6.62
CA LEU A 47 -11.97 -0.66 5.67
C LEU A 47 -13.44 -0.19 5.83
N ALA A 48 -13.72 0.64 6.83
CA ALA A 48 -15.04 1.22 7.08
C ALA A 48 -15.09 2.66 6.56
N LYS A 49 -16.28 3.10 6.12
CA LYS A 49 -16.53 4.50 5.74
C LYS A 49 -16.66 5.42 6.96
N SER A 50 -17.03 4.85 8.11
CA SER A 50 -17.08 5.59 9.37
C SER A 50 -15.66 5.94 9.84
N PRO A 51 -15.44 7.12 10.42
CA PRO A 51 -14.15 7.49 11.01
C PRO A 51 -13.67 6.43 12.00
N ARG A 52 -12.40 6.05 11.89
CA ARG A 52 -11.76 5.10 12.80
C ARG A 52 -10.61 5.79 13.52
N THR A 53 -10.73 5.94 14.84
CA THR A 53 -9.67 6.44 15.72
C THR A 53 -8.92 5.31 16.42
N LYS A 54 -9.56 4.14 16.60
CA LYS A 54 -8.91 2.95 17.14
C LYS A 54 -7.73 2.54 16.24
N PRO A 55 -6.49 2.47 16.75
CA PRO A 55 -5.32 2.17 15.94
C PRO A 55 -5.43 0.85 15.18
N ILE A 56 -4.68 0.74 14.08
CA ILE A 56 -4.35 -0.55 13.47
C ILE A 56 -2.97 -0.94 13.98
N LEU A 57 -2.87 -2.07 14.66
CA LEU A 57 -1.62 -2.65 15.12
C LEU A 57 -1.47 -4.02 14.47
N TYR A 58 -0.59 -4.10 13.48
CA TYR A 58 -0.36 -5.32 12.71
C TYR A 58 1.08 -5.78 12.87
N LYS A 59 1.24 -7.05 13.21
CA LYS A 59 2.55 -7.70 13.33
C LYS A 59 2.47 -9.10 12.73
N ALA A 60 3.35 -9.38 11.78
CA ALA A 60 3.48 -10.68 11.16
C ALA A 60 4.95 -10.92 10.78
N ALA A 61 5.48 -12.07 11.18
CA ALA A 61 6.92 -12.36 11.10
C ALA A 61 7.74 -11.19 11.70
N ASP A 62 8.70 -10.65 10.94
CA ASP A 62 9.56 -9.54 11.35
C ASP A 62 9.05 -8.16 10.88
N ILE A 63 7.81 -8.12 10.37
CA ILE A 63 7.17 -6.90 9.87
C ILE A 63 6.15 -6.38 10.88
N GLU A 64 6.23 -5.08 11.14
CA GLU A 64 5.29 -4.33 11.96
C GLU A 64 4.74 -3.14 11.17
N VAL A 65 3.43 -2.92 11.30
CA VAL A 65 2.70 -1.77 10.75
C VAL A 65 1.78 -1.25 11.84
N GLN A 66 1.91 0.04 12.15
CA GLN A 66 1.03 0.76 13.05
C GLN A 66 0.42 1.93 12.30
N VAL A 67 -0.89 2.12 12.44
CA VAL A 67 -1.63 3.23 11.84
C VAL A 67 -2.46 3.92 12.90
N PHE A 68 -2.27 5.22 13.03
CA PHE A 68 -2.94 6.08 13.98
C PHE A 68 -3.74 7.15 13.23
N GLY A 69 -4.96 7.41 13.69
CA GLY A 69 -5.83 8.45 13.15
C GLY A 69 -6.04 9.56 14.15
N MET A 70 -6.31 10.77 13.66
CA MET A 70 -6.68 11.91 14.48
C MET A 70 -8.12 11.80 15.00
N PRO A 71 -8.45 12.34 16.18
CA PRO A 71 -9.81 12.29 16.74
C PRO A 71 -10.89 12.89 15.82
N GLU A 72 -10.58 14.00 15.15
CA GLU A 72 -11.54 14.79 14.36
C GLU A 72 -11.93 14.12 13.04
N HIS A 73 -11.01 13.39 12.41
CA HIS A 73 -11.19 12.85 11.06
C HIS A 73 -11.08 11.32 10.99
N GLY A 74 -10.55 10.68 12.03
CA GLY A 74 -10.10 9.30 11.98
C GLY A 74 -8.87 9.12 11.09
N MET A 75 -8.48 7.87 10.87
CA MET A 75 -7.44 7.51 9.91
C MET A 75 -7.96 7.44 8.47
N ALA A 76 -7.04 7.50 7.52
CA ALA A 76 -7.29 7.31 6.10
C ALA A 76 -7.97 5.96 5.84
N THR A 77 -8.98 6.01 4.98
CA THR A 77 -9.79 4.87 4.56
C THR A 77 -9.25 4.30 3.26
N ILE A 78 -9.68 3.09 2.92
CA ILE A 78 -9.25 2.44 1.67
C ILE A 78 -9.76 3.14 0.39
N TRP A 79 -10.73 4.06 0.51
CA TRP A 79 -11.12 4.93 -0.60
C TRP A 79 -10.15 6.11 -0.77
N ASP A 80 -9.51 6.57 0.32
CA ASP A 80 -8.50 7.63 0.24
C ASP A 80 -7.23 7.14 -0.46
N ALA A 81 -6.96 5.83 -0.41
CA ALA A 81 -5.89 5.18 -1.17
C ALA A 81 -6.00 5.40 -2.69
N ASP A 82 -7.18 5.77 -3.22
CA ASP A 82 -7.38 6.06 -4.64
C ASP A 82 -6.51 7.24 -5.10
N VAL A 83 -6.28 8.22 -4.21
CA VAL A 83 -5.38 9.35 -4.48
C VAL A 83 -3.94 8.86 -4.65
N LEU A 84 -3.49 7.94 -3.80
CA LEU A 84 -2.13 7.37 -3.85
C LEU A 84 -1.93 6.47 -5.08
N ILE A 85 -2.94 5.66 -5.42
CA ILE A 85 -2.94 4.83 -6.64
C ILE A 85 -2.86 5.73 -7.86
N TRP A 86 -3.67 6.79 -7.92
CA TRP A 86 -3.62 7.76 -9.00
C TRP A 86 -2.23 8.40 -9.10
N ALA A 87 -1.69 8.92 -7.99
CA ALA A 87 -0.37 9.57 -7.97
C ALA A 87 0.75 8.63 -8.45
N ALA A 88 0.76 7.39 -7.96
CA ALA A 88 1.72 6.37 -8.41
C ALA A 88 1.60 6.07 -9.92
N SER A 89 0.37 6.06 -10.44
CA SER A 89 0.11 5.86 -11.87
C SER A 89 0.71 6.98 -12.71
N GLN A 90 0.55 8.24 -12.30
CA GLN A 90 1.10 9.39 -13.03
C GLN A 90 2.62 9.41 -13.01
N ILE A 91 3.23 9.16 -11.84
CA ILE A 91 4.69 9.12 -11.70
C ILE A 91 5.26 8.01 -12.58
N VAL A 92 4.70 6.80 -12.52
CA VAL A 92 5.18 5.67 -13.34
C VAL A 92 5.01 5.94 -14.83
N ALA A 93 3.92 6.58 -15.25
CA ALA A 93 3.71 6.95 -16.65
C ALA A 93 4.77 7.96 -17.13
N ALA A 94 4.96 9.04 -16.39
CA ALA A 94 5.98 10.05 -16.70
C ALA A 94 7.39 9.46 -16.75
N GLU A 95 7.73 8.58 -15.79
CA GLU A 95 9.01 7.85 -15.78
C GLU A 95 9.16 6.90 -16.99
N ASN A 96 8.08 6.31 -17.50
CA ASN A 96 8.14 5.49 -18.72
C ASN A 96 8.41 6.34 -19.96
N ASP A 97 7.95 7.58 -19.96
CA ASP A 97 8.14 8.55 -21.04
C ASP A 97 9.46 9.32 -20.90
N GLY A 98 10.30 8.98 -19.91
CA GLY A 98 11.58 9.63 -19.66
C GLY A 98 11.47 11.06 -19.12
N LEU A 99 10.32 11.43 -18.58
CA LEU A 99 10.08 12.74 -17.99
C LEU A 99 10.57 12.78 -16.54
N ALA A 100 11.08 13.93 -16.11
CA ALA A 100 11.47 14.15 -14.73
C ALA A 100 10.23 14.14 -13.81
N THR A 101 10.31 13.38 -12.72
CA THR A 101 9.24 13.33 -11.71
C THR A 101 9.71 13.88 -10.37
N SER A 102 8.75 14.18 -9.51
CA SER A 102 8.96 14.76 -8.19
C SER A 102 7.90 14.25 -7.22
N ARG A 103 8.24 14.21 -5.94
CA ARG A 103 7.29 13.92 -4.86
C ARG A 103 6.34 15.09 -4.58
N PHE A 104 6.65 16.29 -5.07
CA PHE A 104 5.76 17.44 -5.05
C PHE A 104 4.88 17.41 -6.30
N VAL A 105 3.60 17.10 -6.12
CA VAL A 105 2.64 16.88 -7.22
C VAL A 105 1.70 18.06 -7.32
N ARG A 106 1.60 18.67 -8.51
CA ARG A 106 0.64 19.72 -8.85
C ARG A 106 -0.36 19.18 -9.87
N PHE A 107 -1.65 19.38 -9.62
CA PHE A 107 -2.70 18.78 -10.45
C PHE A 107 -4.01 19.55 -10.40
N THR A 108 -4.90 19.26 -11.35
CA THR A 108 -6.28 19.73 -11.28
C THR A 108 -7.18 18.65 -10.65
N PRO A 109 -8.04 18.99 -9.69
CA PRO A 109 -8.97 18.03 -9.09
C PRO A 109 -9.86 17.31 -10.11
N TYR A 110 -10.22 17.98 -11.21
CA TYR A 110 -10.98 17.40 -12.32
C TYR A 110 -10.28 16.16 -12.91
N HIS A 111 -8.97 16.27 -13.18
CA HIS A 111 -8.19 15.18 -13.80
C HIS A 111 -8.06 13.98 -12.87
N LEU A 112 -7.78 14.22 -11.58
CA LEU A 112 -7.74 13.17 -10.57
C LEU A 112 -9.09 12.45 -10.49
N LEU A 113 -10.18 13.17 -10.26
CA LEU A 113 -11.50 12.58 -10.07
C LEU A 113 -11.94 11.78 -11.29
N ARG A 114 -11.73 12.32 -12.49
CA ARG A 114 -12.04 11.62 -13.74
C ARG A 114 -11.23 10.33 -13.88
N ALA A 115 -9.93 10.37 -13.57
CA ALA A 115 -9.04 9.23 -13.65
C ALA A 115 -9.45 8.07 -12.74
N ILE A 116 -9.88 8.39 -11.52
CA ILE A 116 -10.36 7.38 -10.55
C ILE A 116 -11.87 7.08 -10.71
N GLY A 117 -12.49 7.49 -11.82
CA GLY A 117 -13.89 7.19 -12.15
C GLY A 117 -14.92 7.81 -11.21
N ARG A 118 -14.63 8.97 -10.63
CA ARG A 118 -15.53 9.73 -9.74
C ARG A 118 -16.20 10.89 -10.49
N PRO A 119 -17.44 11.27 -10.10
CA PRO A 119 -18.05 12.51 -10.59
C PRO A 119 -17.22 13.74 -10.22
N THR A 120 -17.37 14.84 -10.97
CA THR A 120 -16.54 16.06 -10.83
C THR A 120 -17.33 17.26 -10.30
N GLY A 121 -18.31 17.00 -9.42
CA GLY A 121 -19.13 18.05 -8.82
C GLY A 121 -18.53 18.65 -7.54
N ASN A 122 -19.13 19.73 -7.05
CA ASN A 122 -18.71 20.42 -5.82
C ASN A 122 -18.61 19.49 -4.61
N GLN A 123 -19.54 18.54 -4.49
CA GLN A 123 -19.52 17.55 -3.42
C GLN A 123 -18.28 16.65 -3.49
N GLN A 124 -17.86 16.23 -4.69
CA GLN A 124 -16.68 15.39 -4.86
C GLN A 124 -15.39 16.15 -4.59
N TYR A 125 -15.34 17.45 -4.90
CA TYR A 125 -14.22 18.29 -4.47
C TYR A 125 -14.13 18.43 -2.95
N ARG A 126 -15.26 18.60 -2.24
CA ARG A 126 -15.27 18.58 -0.76
C ARG A 126 -14.80 17.24 -0.19
N LEU A 127 -15.24 16.14 -0.79
CA LEU A 127 -14.81 14.79 -0.40
C LEU A 127 -13.33 14.56 -0.65
N LEU A 128 -12.77 15.09 -1.75
CA LEU A 128 -11.34 15.04 -2.03
C LEU A 128 -10.54 15.80 -0.98
N LYS A 129 -10.95 17.02 -0.61
CA LYS A 129 -10.30 17.79 0.48
C LYS A 129 -10.32 17.01 1.80
N ALA A 130 -11.44 16.39 2.14
CA ALA A 130 -11.54 15.54 3.33
C ALA A 130 -10.64 14.30 3.25
N ALA A 131 -10.44 13.73 2.05
CA ALA A 131 -9.49 12.63 1.83
C ALA A 131 -8.04 13.09 2.02
N LEU A 132 -7.66 14.24 1.45
CA LEU A 132 -6.32 14.83 1.63
C LEU A 132 -6.03 15.14 3.11
N ALA A 133 -7.00 15.71 3.82
CA ALA A 133 -6.89 15.94 5.26
C ALA A 133 -6.68 14.64 6.05
N ARG A 134 -7.44 13.57 5.76
CA ARG A 134 -7.22 12.25 6.37
C ARG A 134 -5.87 11.64 6.02
N LEU A 135 -5.42 11.74 4.76
CA LEU A 135 -4.11 11.24 4.33
C LEU A 135 -2.96 11.96 5.03
N GLN A 136 -3.08 13.27 5.25
CA GLN A 136 -2.09 14.06 5.98
C GLN A 136 -2.10 13.78 7.49
N SER A 137 -3.28 13.61 8.09
CA SER A 137 -3.46 13.41 9.53
C SER A 137 -3.30 11.96 10.01
N THR A 138 -3.07 11.01 9.08
CA THR A 138 -2.85 9.60 9.42
C THR A 138 -1.37 9.34 9.61
N VAL A 139 -0.98 8.95 10.83
CA VAL A 139 0.40 8.60 11.14
C VAL A 139 0.61 7.11 10.92
N ILE A 140 1.55 6.76 10.04
CA ILE A 140 2.00 5.39 9.81
C ILE A 140 3.38 5.22 10.42
N ALA A 141 3.56 4.09 11.10
CA ALA A 141 4.88 3.65 11.53
C ALA A 141 5.10 2.20 11.09
N THR A 142 6.21 1.91 10.40
CA THR A 142 6.45 0.57 9.84
C THR A 142 7.93 0.18 9.86
N THR A 143 8.17 -1.14 9.90
CA THR A 143 9.48 -1.76 9.68
C THR A 143 9.68 -2.27 8.24
N ILE A 144 8.72 -2.04 7.36
CA ILE A 144 8.80 -2.46 5.94
C ILE A 144 9.92 -1.69 5.24
N ARG A 145 10.79 -2.44 4.56
CA ARG A 145 12.00 -1.94 3.88
C ARG A 145 12.92 -1.17 4.83
N ASN A 146 13.01 -1.65 6.06
CA ASN A 146 14.11 -1.29 6.93
C ASN A 146 15.40 -1.79 6.28
N GLY A 147 16.23 -0.85 5.83
CA GLY A 147 17.57 -1.16 5.35
C GLY A 147 18.47 -1.73 6.46
N PRO A 148 19.79 -1.82 6.23
CA PRO A 148 20.75 -2.42 7.15
C PRO A 148 20.71 -1.86 8.58
N HIS A 149 20.26 -0.61 8.73
CA HIS A 149 20.25 0.12 10.00
C HIS A 149 18.95 0.01 10.82
N TRP A 150 18.06 -0.94 10.49
CA TRP A 150 16.83 -1.26 11.26
C TRP A 150 16.05 -0.04 11.79
N ARG A 151 15.94 1.03 10.99
CA ARG A 151 15.24 2.26 11.41
C ARG A 151 13.75 2.11 11.16
N ARG A 152 12.95 2.04 12.23
CA ARG A 152 11.50 2.20 12.15
C ARG A 152 11.19 3.55 11.49
N ARG A 153 10.48 3.52 10.37
CA ARG A 153 10.07 4.73 9.67
C ARG A 153 8.70 5.18 10.17
N GLN A 154 8.53 6.48 10.30
CA GLN A 154 7.27 7.11 10.64
C GLN A 154 6.99 8.25 9.66
N PHE A 155 5.79 8.30 9.10
CA PHE A 155 5.39 9.29 8.10
C PHE A 155 3.86 9.40 8.01
N SER A 156 3.36 10.43 7.33
CA SER A 156 1.97 10.54 6.87
C SER A 156 1.88 10.26 5.37
N TRP A 157 0.71 9.84 4.86
CA TRP A 157 0.56 9.55 3.42
C TRP A 157 0.75 10.78 2.54
N ILE A 158 0.51 11.97 3.11
CA ILE A 158 0.78 13.28 2.51
C ILE A 158 1.48 14.12 3.58
N ASN A 159 2.61 14.73 3.24
CA ASN A 159 3.33 15.61 4.17
C ASN A 159 2.66 17.00 4.21
N GLU A 160 2.40 17.57 3.05
CA GLU A 160 1.80 18.89 2.85
C GLU A 160 0.79 18.84 1.71
N TRP A 161 -0.27 19.64 1.77
CA TRP A 161 -1.16 19.87 0.63
C TRP A 161 -1.78 21.26 0.71
N GLU A 162 -2.05 21.86 -0.45
CA GLU A 162 -2.69 23.17 -0.56
C GLU A 162 -3.61 23.26 -1.78
N GLU A 163 -4.52 24.22 -1.72
CA GLU A 163 -5.33 24.64 -2.86
C GLU A 163 -4.68 25.86 -3.51
N MET A 164 -4.44 25.78 -4.81
CA MET A 164 -4.02 26.94 -5.58
C MET A 164 -5.26 27.76 -5.90
N THR A 165 -5.41 28.90 -5.23
CA THR A 165 -6.48 29.86 -5.51
C THR A 165 -5.90 31.12 -6.13
N THR A 166 -6.55 31.61 -7.19
CA THR A 166 -6.30 32.97 -7.67
C THR A 166 -6.66 33.99 -6.60
N ARG A 167 -6.13 35.22 -6.72
CA ARG A 167 -6.54 36.37 -5.88
C ARG A 167 -8.05 36.64 -5.91
N GLY A 168 -8.75 36.22 -6.98
CA GLY A 168 -10.20 36.30 -7.12
C GLY A 168 -10.98 35.10 -6.54
N GLY A 169 -10.31 34.16 -5.85
CA GLY A 169 -10.95 33.02 -5.17
C GLY A 169 -11.26 31.81 -6.05
N ARG A 170 -10.92 31.84 -7.34
CA ARG A 170 -11.06 30.66 -8.23
C ARG A 170 -9.94 29.67 -7.95
N VAL A 171 -10.30 28.41 -7.67
CA VAL A 171 -9.37 27.28 -7.56
C VAL A 171 -8.80 26.95 -8.95
N GLU A 172 -7.48 27.05 -9.10
CA GLU A 172 -6.74 26.68 -10.32
C GLU A 172 -6.26 25.24 -10.27
N GLY A 173 -6.04 24.71 -9.07
CA GLY A 173 -5.67 23.32 -8.85
C GLY A 173 -5.38 23.02 -7.39
N MET A 174 -4.76 21.88 -7.17
CA MET A 174 -4.31 21.43 -5.86
C MET A 174 -2.88 20.93 -5.98
N GLU A 175 -2.20 20.93 -4.84
CA GLU A 175 -0.87 20.39 -4.73
C GLU A 175 -0.75 19.54 -3.49
N PHE A 176 0.10 18.51 -3.54
CA PHE A 176 0.52 17.80 -2.34
C PHE A 176 1.94 17.29 -2.45
N VAL A 177 2.54 17.01 -1.29
CA VAL A 177 3.87 16.41 -1.17
C VAL A 177 3.72 14.99 -0.65
N LEU A 178 4.16 14.02 -1.46
CA LEU A 178 4.25 12.62 -1.05
C LEU A 178 5.44 12.40 -0.11
N PRO A 179 5.30 11.49 0.88
CA PRO A 179 6.42 11.09 1.71
C PRO A 179 7.45 10.36 0.86
N GLU A 180 8.72 10.60 1.16
CA GLU A 180 9.86 9.99 0.46
C GLU A 180 9.75 8.46 0.42
N TRP A 181 9.27 7.84 1.50
CA TRP A 181 9.06 6.39 1.58
C TRP A 181 8.10 5.85 0.50
N PHE A 182 7.03 6.59 0.20
CA PHE A 182 6.07 6.20 -0.83
C PHE A 182 6.66 6.50 -2.22
N TYR A 183 7.20 7.70 -2.42
CA TYR A 183 7.79 8.09 -3.71
C TYR A 183 8.89 7.12 -4.16
N ASN A 184 9.88 6.84 -3.30
CA ASN A 184 10.97 5.91 -3.62
C ASN A 184 10.46 4.50 -3.98
N SER A 185 9.32 4.09 -3.41
CA SER A 185 8.69 2.81 -3.74
C SER A 185 7.95 2.77 -5.07
N VAL A 186 7.51 3.93 -5.55
CA VAL A 186 6.89 4.07 -6.86
C VAL A 186 7.97 4.10 -7.95
N ILE A 187 9.08 4.79 -7.67
CA ILE A 187 10.26 4.80 -8.55
C ILE A 187 10.87 3.40 -8.68
N ASP A 188 10.92 2.61 -7.60
CA ASP A 188 11.28 1.20 -7.68
C ASP A 188 10.15 0.38 -8.34
N ARG A 189 10.27 0.20 -9.66
CA ARG A 189 9.29 -0.51 -10.50
C ARG A 189 8.99 -1.93 -10.05
N SER A 190 9.89 -2.59 -9.30
CA SER A 190 9.65 -3.94 -8.76
C SER A 190 8.56 -3.96 -7.67
N LEU A 191 8.34 -2.82 -7.02
CA LEU A 191 7.40 -2.61 -5.92
C LEU A 191 6.06 -2.02 -6.37
N VAL A 192 5.83 -1.93 -7.67
CA VAL A 192 4.58 -1.45 -8.26
C VAL A 192 3.92 -2.57 -9.05
N LEU A 193 2.58 -2.66 -8.93
CA LEU A 193 1.77 -3.57 -9.71
C LEU A 193 0.70 -2.81 -10.49
N THR A 194 0.55 -3.14 -11.77
CA THR A 194 -0.64 -2.78 -12.55
C THR A 194 -1.89 -3.35 -11.88
N ILE A 195 -2.95 -2.56 -11.80
CA ILE A 195 -4.27 -3.01 -11.37
C ILE A 195 -5.31 -2.73 -12.45
N ASP A 196 -6.40 -3.49 -12.45
CA ASP A 196 -7.54 -3.32 -13.32
C ASP A 196 -8.24 -1.96 -13.04
N PRO A 197 -8.52 -1.14 -14.06
CA PRO A 197 -9.29 0.10 -13.90
C PRO A 197 -10.66 -0.10 -13.23
N ALA A 198 -11.26 -1.28 -13.37
CA ALA A 198 -12.50 -1.66 -12.68
C ALA A 198 -12.40 -1.65 -11.16
N TYR A 199 -11.18 -1.68 -10.58
CA TYR A 199 -10.94 -1.54 -9.15
C TYR A 199 -11.68 -0.33 -8.57
N PHE A 200 -11.68 0.81 -9.27
CA PHE A 200 -12.30 2.03 -8.76
C PHE A 200 -13.83 1.92 -8.62
N ARG A 201 -14.47 0.99 -9.34
CA ARG A 201 -15.92 0.70 -9.25
C ARG A 201 -16.31 -0.11 -8.01
N LEU A 202 -15.34 -0.76 -7.35
CA LEU A 202 -15.61 -1.54 -6.13
C LEU A 202 -16.13 -0.64 -5.01
N THR A 203 -17.24 -1.03 -4.38
CA THR A 203 -17.94 -0.16 -3.43
C THR A 203 -17.68 -0.52 -1.97
N GLY A 204 -17.34 -1.78 -1.69
CA GLY A 204 -17.07 -2.28 -0.34
C GLY A 204 -15.60 -2.11 0.09
N GLY A 205 -15.35 -1.78 1.36
CA GLY A 205 -13.98 -1.65 1.85
C GLY A 205 -13.23 -2.98 1.92
N ILE A 206 -13.90 -4.04 2.40
CA ILE A 206 -13.35 -5.42 2.40
C ILE A 206 -13.12 -5.89 0.96
N GLU A 207 -14.03 -5.57 0.05
CA GLU A 207 -13.93 -5.93 -1.37
C GLU A 207 -12.71 -5.28 -2.04
N ARG A 208 -12.50 -3.97 -1.83
CA ARG A 208 -11.32 -3.25 -2.33
C ARG A 208 -10.03 -3.82 -1.75
N TRP A 209 -10.00 -4.08 -0.45
CA TRP A 209 -8.85 -4.72 0.19
C TRP A 209 -8.58 -6.12 -0.37
N LEU A 210 -9.62 -6.93 -0.54
CA LEU A 210 -9.51 -8.29 -1.05
C LEU A 210 -8.98 -8.32 -2.49
N TYR A 211 -9.40 -7.38 -3.34
CA TYR A 211 -8.83 -7.24 -4.68
C TYR A 211 -7.32 -7.02 -4.64
N ARG A 212 -6.82 -6.16 -3.74
CA ARG A 212 -5.38 -5.89 -3.61
C ARG A 212 -4.61 -7.12 -3.13
N VAL A 213 -5.17 -7.86 -2.16
CA VAL A 213 -4.63 -9.15 -1.71
C VAL A 213 -4.59 -10.16 -2.86
N ALA A 214 -5.68 -10.29 -3.61
CA ALA A 214 -5.76 -11.16 -4.78
C ALA A 214 -4.68 -10.80 -5.82
N ARG A 215 -4.52 -9.50 -6.12
CA ARG A 215 -3.53 -9.02 -7.09
C ARG A 215 -2.10 -9.34 -6.67
N LYS A 216 -1.78 -9.18 -5.38
CA LYS A 216 -0.45 -9.50 -4.86
C LYS A 216 -0.13 -10.99 -4.92
N HIS A 217 -1.07 -11.85 -4.52
CA HIS A 217 -0.81 -13.27 -4.28
C HIS A 217 -1.24 -14.19 -5.43
N ALA A 218 -2.44 -13.99 -5.96
CA ALA A 218 -3.02 -14.83 -7.01
C ALA A 218 -2.67 -14.33 -8.42
N GLY A 219 -2.25 -13.06 -8.58
CA GLY A 219 -2.09 -12.40 -9.89
C GLY A 219 -1.24 -13.15 -10.92
N HIS A 220 -0.19 -13.87 -10.51
CA HIS A 220 0.67 -14.64 -11.42
C HIS A 220 0.52 -16.16 -11.26
N GLN A 221 -0.40 -16.62 -10.42
CA GLN A 221 -0.52 -18.04 -10.07
C GLN A 221 -1.71 -18.68 -10.76
N ARG A 222 -1.44 -19.49 -11.80
CA ARG A 222 -2.48 -20.21 -12.58
C ARG A 222 -3.40 -21.07 -11.71
N HIS A 223 -2.89 -21.63 -10.62
CA HIS A 223 -3.67 -22.46 -9.69
C HIS A 223 -4.46 -21.65 -8.65
N GLY A 224 -4.27 -20.33 -8.64
CA GLY A 224 -4.83 -19.43 -7.64
C GLY A 224 -4.09 -19.48 -6.30
N TRP A 225 -4.68 -18.82 -5.30
CA TRP A 225 -4.20 -18.77 -3.93
C TRP A 225 -5.34 -19.12 -2.97
N ILE A 226 -5.03 -19.79 -1.86
CA ILE A 226 -6.00 -20.15 -0.81
C ILE A 226 -5.62 -19.45 0.48
N PHE A 227 -6.60 -18.81 1.12
CA PHE A 227 -6.45 -18.26 2.46
C PHE A 227 -7.48 -18.86 3.40
N GLU A 228 -7.09 -19.10 4.65
CA GLU A 228 -8.07 -19.27 5.72
C GLU A 228 -8.78 -17.94 6.00
N VAL A 229 -10.11 -17.96 6.14
CA VAL A 229 -10.92 -16.75 6.40
C VAL A 229 -10.48 -16.06 7.70
N ALA A 230 -10.14 -16.83 8.73
CA ALA A 230 -9.62 -16.28 9.99
C ALA A 230 -8.29 -15.52 9.79
N HIS A 231 -7.41 -16.04 8.92
CA HIS A 231 -6.16 -15.37 8.57
C HIS A 231 -6.42 -14.07 7.79
N LEU A 232 -7.36 -14.07 6.84
CA LEU A 232 -7.76 -12.84 6.15
C LEU A 232 -8.32 -11.79 7.11
N HIS A 233 -9.12 -12.18 8.10
CA HIS A 233 -9.64 -11.26 9.10
C HIS A 233 -8.51 -10.55 9.85
N GLN A 234 -7.53 -11.30 10.36
CA GLN A 234 -6.35 -10.75 11.02
C GLN A 234 -5.54 -9.83 10.08
N LYS A 235 -5.31 -10.29 8.85
CA LYS A 235 -4.53 -9.57 7.83
C LYS A 235 -5.21 -8.26 7.38
N SER A 236 -6.54 -8.22 7.41
CA SER A 236 -7.34 -7.06 6.99
C SER A 236 -7.29 -5.90 7.99
N GLY A 237 -6.96 -6.17 9.26
CA GLY A 237 -7.09 -5.19 10.33
C GLY A 237 -8.52 -4.72 10.59
N SER A 238 -9.53 -5.44 10.09
CA SER A 238 -10.95 -5.10 10.26
C SER A 238 -11.38 -5.12 11.73
N LEU A 239 -12.31 -4.23 12.08
CA LEU A 239 -12.95 -4.20 13.41
C LEU A 239 -14.23 -5.05 13.46
N ALA A 240 -14.70 -5.57 12.32
CA ALA A 240 -15.86 -6.44 12.27
C ALA A 240 -15.64 -7.71 13.10
N ARG A 241 -16.72 -8.27 13.65
CA ARG A 241 -16.66 -9.59 14.27
C ARG A 241 -16.22 -10.61 13.22
N PRO A 242 -15.44 -11.65 13.58
CA PRO A 242 -15.01 -12.66 12.61
C PRO A 242 -16.16 -13.29 11.81
N SER A 243 -17.33 -13.48 12.43
CA SER A 243 -18.55 -13.98 11.78
C SER A 243 -19.07 -13.04 10.69
N ASP A 244 -19.09 -11.74 10.98
CA ASP A 244 -19.59 -10.71 10.07
C ASP A 244 -18.63 -10.52 8.90
N PHE A 245 -17.32 -10.55 9.18
CA PHE A 245 -16.28 -10.54 8.16
C PHE A 245 -16.39 -11.77 7.22
N ALA A 246 -16.58 -12.96 7.78
CA ALA A 246 -16.80 -14.17 6.99
C ALA A 246 -18.09 -14.06 6.14
N LEU A 247 -19.17 -13.51 6.70
CA LEU A 247 -20.41 -13.26 5.96
C LEU A 247 -20.18 -12.29 4.79
N ASP A 248 -19.41 -11.21 4.99
CA ASP A 248 -19.07 -10.27 3.94
C ASP A 248 -18.22 -10.92 2.84
N LEU A 249 -17.24 -11.76 3.20
CA LEU A 249 -16.48 -12.54 2.20
C LEU A 249 -17.38 -13.49 1.40
N ARG A 250 -18.34 -14.17 2.04
CA ARG A 250 -19.32 -15.01 1.34
C ARG A 250 -20.19 -14.20 0.38
N ARG A 251 -20.63 -13.00 0.78
CA ARG A 251 -21.40 -12.09 -0.09
C ARG A 251 -20.58 -11.63 -1.29
N ILE A 252 -19.31 -11.27 -1.08
CA ILE A 252 -18.41 -10.87 -2.17
C ILE A 252 -18.19 -12.06 -3.13
N ALA A 253 -17.93 -13.26 -2.59
CA ALA A 253 -17.77 -14.46 -3.38
C ALA A 253 -19.06 -14.86 -4.13
N ALA A 254 -20.25 -14.66 -3.55
CA ALA A 254 -21.50 -14.92 -4.25
C ALA A 254 -21.72 -13.97 -5.44
N ARG A 255 -21.30 -12.71 -5.33
CA ARG A 255 -21.48 -11.68 -6.37
C ARG A 255 -20.47 -11.76 -7.51
N GLN A 256 -19.27 -12.28 -7.26
CA GLN A 256 -18.17 -12.39 -8.25
C GLN A 256 -17.83 -11.06 -8.96
N GLN A 257 -17.83 -9.96 -8.22
CA GLN A 257 -17.57 -8.62 -8.77
C GLN A 257 -16.08 -8.21 -8.73
N LEU A 258 -15.19 -9.10 -8.28
CA LEU A 258 -13.76 -8.82 -8.19
C LEU A 258 -13.11 -8.89 -9.59
N PRO A 259 -12.63 -7.79 -10.17
CA PRO A 259 -12.12 -7.79 -11.53
C PRO A 259 -10.92 -8.73 -11.70
N GLY A 260 -10.94 -9.57 -12.73
CA GLY A 260 -9.86 -10.51 -13.04
C GLY A 260 -9.68 -11.67 -12.04
N TYR A 261 -10.60 -11.84 -11.07
CA TYR A 261 -10.52 -12.90 -10.07
C TYR A 261 -11.86 -13.58 -9.81
N ARG A 262 -11.84 -14.91 -9.73
CA ARG A 262 -12.95 -15.72 -9.26
C ARG A 262 -12.70 -16.18 -7.82
N LEU A 263 -13.72 -16.05 -6.99
CA LEU A 263 -13.68 -16.38 -5.57
C LEU A 263 -14.47 -17.66 -5.30
N GLN A 264 -13.97 -18.55 -4.47
CA GLN A 264 -14.68 -19.76 -4.06
C GLN A 264 -14.50 -19.97 -2.56
N ILE A 265 -15.63 -20.14 -1.85
CA ILE A 265 -15.62 -20.50 -0.43
C ILE A 265 -15.61 -22.02 -0.34
N GLU A 266 -14.63 -22.56 0.38
CA GLU A 266 -14.46 -23.98 0.65
C GLU A 266 -14.51 -24.20 2.17
N ARG A 267 -14.97 -25.38 2.61
CA ARG A 267 -14.95 -25.77 4.01
C ARG A 267 -14.22 -27.08 4.15
N GLU A 268 -13.25 -27.12 5.05
CA GLU A 268 -12.39 -28.28 5.25
C GLU A 268 -11.96 -28.34 6.72
N ASP A 269 -12.13 -29.49 7.36
CA ASP A 269 -11.76 -29.72 8.77
C ASP A 269 -12.30 -28.65 9.75
N GLY A 270 -13.55 -28.20 9.52
CA GLY A 270 -14.19 -27.15 10.32
C GLY A 270 -13.67 -25.73 10.08
N ARG A 271 -12.72 -25.55 9.14
CA ARG A 271 -12.19 -24.24 8.73
C ARG A 271 -12.84 -23.79 7.45
N GLU A 272 -13.00 -22.47 7.31
CA GLU A 272 -13.48 -21.85 6.08
C GLU A 272 -12.31 -21.25 5.32
N LEU A 273 -12.21 -21.63 4.05
CA LEU A 273 -11.14 -21.25 3.14
C LEU A 273 -11.73 -20.38 2.02
N LEU A 274 -11.01 -19.34 1.63
CA LEU A 274 -11.27 -18.56 0.43
C LEU A 274 -10.21 -18.90 -0.61
N ARG A 275 -10.63 -19.56 -1.68
CA ARG A 275 -9.81 -19.76 -2.88
C ARG A 275 -10.04 -18.63 -3.86
N ILE A 276 -8.95 -18.06 -4.36
CA ILE A 276 -8.91 -16.96 -5.31
C ILE A 276 -8.19 -17.46 -6.56
N ARG A 277 -8.85 -17.48 -7.72
CA ARG A 277 -8.24 -17.87 -8.99
C ARG A 277 -8.25 -16.69 -9.96
N PRO A 278 -7.20 -16.47 -10.78
CA PRO A 278 -7.30 -15.59 -11.92
C PRO A 278 -8.48 -15.98 -12.82
N ASP A 279 -9.17 -14.99 -13.35
CA ASP A 279 -10.26 -15.16 -14.31
C ASP A 279 -10.07 -14.18 -15.47
N ASN A 280 -10.61 -14.50 -16.64
CA ASN A 280 -10.49 -13.67 -17.84
C ASN A 280 -11.43 -12.45 -17.82
N SER A 281 -12.02 -12.12 -16.66
CA SER A 281 -12.98 -11.02 -16.47
C SER A 281 -12.34 -9.64 -16.29
N SER A 282 -11.03 -9.53 -16.51
CA SER A 282 -10.32 -8.26 -16.38
C SER A 282 -10.74 -7.28 -17.48
N THR A 283 -10.92 -6.00 -17.11
CA THR A 283 -11.32 -4.93 -18.04
C THR A 283 -10.14 -4.18 -18.65
N GLY A 284 -8.91 -4.58 -18.33
CA GLY A 284 -7.70 -4.01 -18.91
C GLY A 284 -6.51 -4.97 -18.84
N THR A 285 -5.38 -4.60 -19.45
CA THR A 285 -4.18 -5.44 -19.43
C THR A 285 -3.47 -5.30 -18.09
N VAL A 286 -3.67 -6.28 -17.21
CA VAL A 286 -3.13 -6.26 -15.85
C VAL A 286 -1.74 -6.92 -15.77
N ASP A 287 -1.33 -7.73 -16.76
CA ASP A 287 -0.09 -8.51 -16.74
C ASP A 287 1.11 -7.87 -17.46
N ASN A 288 0.98 -6.64 -17.93
CA ASN A 288 2.14 -5.93 -18.49
C ASN A 288 3.14 -5.62 -17.36
N PRO A 289 4.37 -6.15 -17.40
CA PRO A 289 5.40 -5.78 -16.44
C PRO A 289 5.66 -4.26 -16.55
N VAL A 290 5.89 -3.61 -15.42
CA VAL A 290 6.41 -2.24 -15.44
C VAL A 290 7.85 -2.36 -15.96
N ASN A 291 8.13 -1.87 -17.17
CA ASN A 291 9.44 -2.01 -17.83
C ASN A 291 10.55 -1.68 -16.83
N ALA A 292 11.40 -2.62 -16.45
CA ALA A 292 12.56 -2.26 -15.62
C ALA A 292 13.48 -1.39 -16.49
N ILE A 293 13.76 -0.14 -16.11
CA ILE A 293 14.85 0.62 -16.73
C ILE A 293 16.15 -0.02 -16.25
N GLY A 294 16.56 -1.09 -16.92
CA GLY A 294 17.95 -1.50 -16.92
C GLY A 294 18.73 -0.43 -17.66
N ARG A 295 19.71 0.18 -16.99
CA ARG A 295 20.78 0.91 -17.69
C ARG A 295 21.48 -0.10 -18.60
N SER A 296 21.00 -0.24 -19.83
CA SER A 296 21.65 -0.96 -20.91
C SER A 296 22.94 -0.19 -21.25
N GLY A 297 24.04 -0.61 -20.64
CA GLY A 297 25.30 0.10 -20.77
C GLY A 297 26.47 -0.51 -20.00
N ALA A 298 26.61 -1.84 -20.01
CA ALA A 298 27.89 -2.48 -19.71
C ALA A 298 28.09 -3.66 -20.66
N ARG A 299 28.94 -3.45 -21.67
CA ARG A 299 29.44 -4.52 -22.53
C ARG A 299 30.18 -5.53 -21.66
N GLY A 300 29.86 -6.80 -21.83
CA GLY A 300 30.64 -7.89 -21.26
C GLY A 300 32.09 -7.80 -21.74
N ILE A 301 33.02 -7.75 -20.78
CA ILE A 301 34.43 -8.06 -21.02
C ILE A 301 34.67 -9.43 -20.40
N GLY A 302 35.17 -10.33 -21.23
CA GLY A 302 35.26 -11.77 -21.02
C GLY A 302 36.25 -12.20 -19.94
N ALA A 303 36.07 -13.45 -19.55
CA ALA A 303 36.90 -14.19 -18.61
C ALA A 303 38.27 -14.55 -19.19
N SER A 304 39.31 -14.41 -18.36
CA SER A 304 40.59 -15.13 -18.34
C SER A 304 41.39 -14.49 -17.19
N GLY A 305 41.75 -15.11 -16.07
CA GLY A 305 42.40 -16.41 -15.91
C GLY A 305 43.75 -16.17 -15.21
N ALA A 306 43.79 -16.17 -13.87
CA ALA A 306 45.00 -16.28 -13.04
C ALA A 306 44.65 -16.64 -11.58
N ARG A 307 45.53 -17.37 -10.91
CA ARG A 307 45.35 -18.17 -9.69
C ARG A 307 46.26 -17.66 -8.54
N LEU A 308 45.87 -18.02 -7.30
CA LEU A 308 46.60 -18.01 -6.00
C LEU A 308 46.58 -16.65 -5.24
N SER A 309 46.02 -16.45 -4.03
CA SER A 309 45.95 -17.13 -2.70
C SER A 309 46.70 -16.23 -1.69
N VAL A 310 46.12 -15.64 -0.63
CA VAL A 310 45.88 -16.12 0.76
C VAL A 310 45.64 -14.79 1.54
N ASP A 311 44.56 -14.54 2.30
CA ASP A 311 44.40 -14.90 3.71
C ASP A 311 42.93 -14.74 4.22
N GLN A 312 42.64 -15.61 5.20
CA GLN A 312 41.44 -15.85 6.01
C GLN A 312 40.86 -14.61 6.74
N ALA A 313 39.65 -14.58 7.31
CA ALA A 313 38.42 -15.37 7.20
C ALA A 313 37.35 -14.62 8.03
N HIS A 314 36.14 -14.48 7.51
CA HIS A 314 34.91 -14.57 8.30
C HIS A 314 33.83 -15.14 7.37
N GLU A 315 33.48 -16.40 7.63
CA GLU A 315 32.47 -17.19 6.91
C GLU A 315 31.02 -16.75 7.21
N PRO A 316 30.03 -17.22 6.42
CA PRO A 316 28.92 -16.41 5.93
C PRO A 316 27.57 -16.75 6.58
N GLN A 317 26.79 -15.72 6.92
CA GLN A 317 25.44 -15.94 7.44
C GLN A 317 24.39 -16.03 6.32
N LEU A 318 24.18 -17.28 5.90
CA LEU A 318 22.90 -17.90 5.52
C LEU A 318 21.98 -17.12 4.55
N THR A 319 22.18 -17.44 3.28
CA THR A 319 21.15 -17.46 2.25
C THR A 319 20.02 -18.41 2.62
N LEU A 320 18.82 -17.88 2.86
CA LEU A 320 17.58 -18.65 2.86
C LEU A 320 16.68 -18.06 1.78
N TRP A 321 16.83 -18.51 0.54
CA TRP A 321 15.80 -18.66 -0.52
C TRP A 321 16.54 -19.06 -1.83
N PRO A 322 16.61 -20.34 -2.20
CA PRO A 322 17.02 -20.73 -3.54
C PRO A 322 15.84 -20.57 -4.51
N GLU A 323 16.00 -19.74 -5.54
CA GLU A 323 15.16 -19.77 -6.73
C GLU A 323 15.32 -21.13 -7.44
N LYS A 324 14.45 -22.09 -7.12
CA LYS A 324 14.23 -23.27 -7.95
C LYS A 324 12.74 -23.52 -8.14
N ARG A 325 12.32 -23.32 -9.40
CA ARG A 325 11.19 -23.95 -10.11
C ARG A 325 10.27 -24.80 -9.20
N ASN A 326 9.14 -24.21 -8.79
CA ASN A 326 8.14 -24.82 -7.90
C ASN A 326 7.52 -26.11 -8.48
N PRO A 327 7.64 -27.28 -7.83
CA PRO A 327 6.78 -28.43 -8.09
C PRO A 327 5.49 -28.35 -7.26
N THR A 328 4.34 -28.62 -7.87
CA THR A 328 2.97 -28.78 -7.32
C THR A 328 2.53 -27.85 -6.17
N ALA A 329 1.93 -26.71 -6.54
CA ALA A 329 1.78 -25.49 -5.74
C ALA A 329 0.62 -25.41 -4.71
N ASN A 330 -0.22 -26.44 -4.53
CA ASN A 330 -1.38 -26.32 -3.62
C ASN A 330 -1.14 -26.86 -2.20
N LEU A 331 -0.22 -27.82 -2.01
CA LEU A 331 0.04 -28.43 -0.70
C LEU A 331 0.99 -27.58 0.16
N SER A 332 2.06 -27.03 -0.40
CA SER A 332 3.07 -26.24 0.34
C SER A 332 2.53 -24.89 0.84
N ASN A 333 1.62 -24.25 0.10
CA ASN A 333 0.92 -23.04 0.54
C ASN A 333 0.00 -23.30 1.74
N ARG A 334 -0.57 -24.52 1.83
CA ARG A 334 -1.48 -24.93 2.90
C ARG A 334 -0.73 -25.12 4.23
N GLU A 335 0.49 -25.67 4.17
CA GLU A 335 1.38 -25.80 5.32
C GLU A 335 1.93 -24.44 5.79
N SER A 336 2.30 -23.55 4.86
CA SER A 336 2.85 -22.22 5.21
C SER A 336 1.82 -21.32 5.92
N ASN A 337 0.56 -21.40 5.52
CA ASN A 337 -0.52 -20.67 6.19
C ASN A 337 -0.90 -21.27 7.56
N SER A 338 -0.72 -22.59 7.75
CA SER A 338 -1.02 -23.26 9.02
C SER A 338 0.08 -23.09 10.08
N PHE A 339 1.35 -23.10 9.67
CA PHE A 339 2.52 -22.89 10.55
C PHE A 339 2.59 -21.48 11.16
N SER A 340 2.06 -20.48 10.44
CA SER A 340 1.99 -19.10 10.91
C SER A 340 1.08 -18.95 12.15
N LEU A 341 0.01 -19.76 12.23
CA LEU A 341 -0.96 -19.74 13.33
C LEU A 341 -0.46 -20.48 14.58
N THR A 342 0.22 -21.62 14.41
CA THR A 342 0.78 -22.39 15.53
C THR A 342 1.87 -21.60 16.27
N ARG A 343 2.69 -20.82 15.57
CA ARG A 343 3.71 -19.97 16.20
C ARG A 343 3.12 -18.77 16.96
N ALA A 344 1.95 -18.28 16.56
CA ALA A 344 1.24 -17.20 17.27
C ALA A 344 0.51 -17.71 18.53
N GLN A 345 -0.02 -18.94 18.52
CA GLN A 345 -0.67 -19.55 19.67
C GLN A 345 0.32 -20.14 20.70
N ALA A 346 1.47 -20.65 20.26
CA ALA A 346 2.49 -21.22 21.17
C ALA A 346 3.09 -20.19 22.15
N LYS A 347 2.98 -18.88 21.87
CA LYS A 347 3.43 -17.82 22.81
C LYS A 347 2.45 -17.51 23.94
N ARG A 348 1.27 -18.16 24.02
CA ARG A 348 0.26 -17.92 25.07
C ARG A 348 -0.05 -19.14 25.97
N GLY A 349 0.81 -20.15 26.00
CA GLY A 349 0.55 -21.36 26.81
C GLY A 349 1.77 -21.89 27.55
N ALA A 350 2.24 -21.18 28.58
CA ALA A 350 3.07 -21.75 29.64
C ALA A 350 2.92 -20.91 30.91
N GLY A 351 2.02 -21.34 31.80
CA GLY A 351 1.78 -20.65 33.06
C GLY A 351 0.57 -21.17 33.83
N SER A 352 0.54 -22.47 34.18
CA SER A 352 -0.34 -22.97 35.24
C SER A 352 0.48 -23.79 36.23
N ALA A 353 0.98 -23.14 37.27
CA ALA A 353 1.48 -23.82 38.46
C ALA A 353 0.42 -23.67 39.56
N ARG A 354 -0.15 -24.82 39.96
CA ARG A 354 -1.05 -24.98 41.09
C ARG A 354 -0.33 -24.61 42.40
N ARG A 355 -0.99 -23.89 43.30
CA ARG A 355 -0.70 -23.94 44.74
C ARG A 355 -1.98 -24.37 45.45
N GLY A 356 -1.89 -25.50 46.14
CA GLY A 356 -2.89 -25.94 47.10
C GLY A 356 -2.67 -25.26 48.44
N GLU A 357 -3.78 -24.98 49.12
CA GLU A 357 -3.89 -24.76 50.55
C GLU A 357 -3.68 -26.10 51.30
N PRO A 358 -3.44 -26.08 52.62
CA PRO A 358 -4.47 -25.71 53.60
C PRO A 358 -4.21 -24.40 54.33
#